data_AF-A0A972R5K4-F1
#
_entry.id   AF-A0A972R5K4-F1
#
_cell.length_a   1.000
_cell.length_b   1.000
_cell.length_c   1.000
_cell.angle_alpha   90.00
_cell.angle_beta   90.00
_cell.angle_gamma   90.00
#
_symmetry.space_group_name_H-M   'P 1'
#
loop_
_entity.id
_entity.type
_entity.pdbx_description
1 polymer ?
#
loop_
_entity_poly.entity_id
_entity_poly.type
_entity_poly.pdbx_seq_one_letter_code
_entity_poly.pdbx_strand_id
1 'polypeptide(L)' 'MSTDLIIKKLKYRRTANPARAFAMYVCQEYGNMSLRNIKQLFGLGHTGSASYSINKIRHELGRGKWKKEEKD' A
#
# COMPACT_ATOMS: atom_id res chain seq x y z
N MET A 1 -9.92 27.38 -28.77
CA MET A 1 -8.67 26.97 -28.08
C MET A 1 -9.08 26.21 -26.82
N SER A 2 -8.87 24.90 -26.78
CA SER A 2 -9.35 24.04 -25.69
C SER A 2 -8.41 24.15 -24.48
N THR A 3 -8.90 24.76 -23.41
CA THR A 3 -8.23 24.88 -22.10
C THR A 3 -8.24 23.57 -21.31
N ASP A 4 -8.92 22.53 -21.81
CA ASP A 4 -9.06 21.20 -21.18
C ASP A 4 -7.76 20.43 -21.00
N LEU A 5 -6.70 20.78 -21.75
CA LEU A 5 -5.39 20.12 -21.64
C LEU A 5 -4.60 20.54 -20.38
N ILE A 6 -4.98 21.63 -19.70
CA ILE A 6 -4.33 22.08 -18.45
C ILE A 6 -4.79 21.25 -17.25
N ILE A 7 -5.97 20.61 -17.33
CA ILE A 7 -6.37 19.52 -16.43
C ILE A 7 -5.64 18.22 -16.86
N LYS A 8 -4.37 18.33 -17.24
CA LYS A 8 -3.41 17.24 -17.20
C LYS A 8 -3.26 16.92 -15.72
N LYS A 9 -4.20 16.09 -15.27
CA LYS A 9 -4.36 15.47 -13.98
C LYS A 9 -3.07 14.70 -13.70
N LEU A 10 -2.01 15.43 -13.36
CA LEU A 10 -0.87 15.02 -12.55
C LEU A 10 -1.37 14.74 -11.13
N LYS A 11 -2.52 14.05 -11.00
CA LYS A 11 -2.67 13.02 -10.00
C LYS A 11 -1.62 11.98 -10.39
N TYR A 12 -0.37 12.27 -10.00
CA TYR A 12 0.61 11.25 -9.70
C TYR A 12 -0.14 10.33 -8.74
N ARG A 13 -0.78 9.31 -9.31
CA ARG A 13 -1.61 8.36 -8.59
C ARG A 13 -0.58 7.71 -7.69
N ARG A 14 -0.50 8.16 -6.42
CA ARG A 14 0.51 7.71 -5.44
C ARG A 14 0.60 6.22 -5.63
N THR A 15 1.64 5.78 -6.32
CA THR A 15 1.72 4.41 -6.81
C THR A 15 1.62 3.58 -5.55
N ALA A 16 0.65 2.66 -5.49
CA ALA A 16 0.43 1.87 -4.31
C ALA A 16 1.77 1.19 -3.98
N ASN A 17 2.46 1.65 -2.93
CA ASN A 17 3.84 1.26 -2.67
C ASN A 17 3.81 -0.18 -2.14
N PRO A 18 4.18 -1.19 -2.95
CA PRO A 18 4.03 -2.58 -2.57
C PRO A 18 4.96 -2.91 -1.40
N ALA A 19 6.16 -2.35 -1.37
CA ALA A 19 7.09 -2.50 -0.26
C ALA A 19 6.52 -1.97 1.07
N ARG A 20 5.83 -0.82 1.05
CA ARG A 20 5.15 -0.27 2.23
C ARG A 20 4.04 -1.21 2.70
N ALA A 21 3.19 -1.67 1.79
CA ALA A 21 2.12 -2.59 2.15
C ALA A 21 2.67 -3.91 2.70
N PHE A 22 3.77 -4.43 2.13
CA PHE A 22 4.45 -5.62 2.62
C PHE A 22 5.04 -5.42 4.02
N ALA A 23 5.71 -4.29 4.28
CA ALA A 23 6.22 -3.97 5.61
C ALA A 23 5.09 -3.94 6.65
N MET A 24 3.93 -3.37 6.30
CA MET A 24 2.75 -3.38 7.17
C MET A 24 2.22 -4.79 7.44
N TYR A 25 2.21 -5.66 6.42
CA TYR A 25 1.87 -7.07 6.58
C TYR A 25 2.84 -7.76 7.55
N VAL A 26 4.15 -7.56 7.38
CA VAL A 26 5.18 -8.14 8.26
C VAL A 26 5.00 -7.67 9.70
N CYS A 27 4.74 -6.38 9.92
CA CYS A 27 4.47 -5.84 11.25
C CYS A 27 3.23 -6.45 11.90
N GLN A 28 2.18 -6.75 11.13
CA GLN A 28 0.99 -7.40 11.65
C GLN A 28 1.25 -8.89 11.97
N GLU A 29 1.80 -9.62 11.00
CA GLU A 29 1.89 -11.08 11.04
C GLU A 29 3.01 -11.57 11.97
N TYR A 30 4.17 -10.92 11.94
CA TYR A 30 5.36 -11.32 12.72
C TYR A 30 5.65 -10.38 13.89
N GLY A 31 5.19 -9.13 13.81
CA GLY A 31 5.36 -8.14 14.86
C GLY A 31 4.21 -8.04 15.86
N ASN A 32 3.13 -8.81 15.66
CA ASN A 32 1.90 -8.77 16.47
C ASN A 32 1.34 -7.35 16.69
N MET A 33 1.56 -6.43 15.74
CA MET A 33 1.13 -5.05 15.87
C MET A 33 -0.36 -4.89 15.54
N SER A 34 -1.08 -4.14 16.36
CA SER A 34 -2.45 -3.74 16.06
C SER A 34 -2.52 -2.82 14.84
N LEU A 35 -3.66 -2.81 14.13
CA LEU A 35 -3.90 -1.90 13.00
C LEU A 35 -3.76 -0.42 13.41
N ARG A 36 -4.06 -0.09 14.67
CA ARG A 36 -3.89 1.27 15.21
C ARG A 36 -2.41 1.65 15.31
N ASN A 37 -1.56 0.73 15.78
CA ASN A 37 -0.12 0.96 15.88
C ASN A 37 0.51 1.04 14.49
N ILE A 38 0.11 0.17 13.56
CA ILE A 38 0.56 0.21 12.17
C ILE A 38 0.13 1.52 11.49
N LYS A 39 -1.11 1.98 11.73
CA LYS A 39 -1.57 3.30 11.25
C LYS A 39 -0.64 4.42 11.72
N GLN A 40 -0.31 4.44 13.01
CA GLN A 40 0.57 5.47 13.59
C GLN A 40 1.99 5.38 13.02
N LEU A 41 2.58 4.18 13.04
CA LEU A 41 3.95 3.93 12.55
C LEU A 41 4.13 4.36 11.10
N PHE A 42 3.16 4.05 10.24
CA PHE A 42 3.23 4.37 8.83
C PHE A 42 2.57 5.72 8.47
N GLY A 43 2.06 6.50 9.43
CA GLY A 43 1.43 7.80 9.15
C GLY A 43 0.20 7.71 8.22
N LEU A 44 -0.70 6.77 8.46
CA LEU A 44 -1.93 6.61 7.66
C LEU A 44 -3.09 7.47 8.21
N GLY A 45 -3.98 7.91 7.33
CA GLY A 45 -5.20 8.63 7.72
C GLY A 45 -6.19 7.76 8.51
N HIS A 46 -6.41 6.52 8.07
CA HIS A 46 -7.40 5.61 8.66
C HIS A 46 -6.82 4.21 8.90
N THR A 47 -7.31 3.52 9.94
CA THR A 47 -6.99 2.11 10.22
C THR A 47 -7.43 1.19 9.08
N GLY A 48 -8.54 1.52 8.40
CA GLY A 48 -9.01 0.81 7.21
C GLY A 48 -8.00 0.79 6.06
N SER A 49 -7.17 1.84 5.92
CA SER A 49 -6.10 1.87 4.92
C SER A 49 -4.98 0.87 5.23
N ALA A 50 -4.68 0.63 6.51
CA ALA A 50 -3.76 -0.42 6.93
C ALA A 50 -4.34 -1.79 6.60
N SER A 51 -5.58 -2.05 7.05
CA SER A 51 -6.28 -3.32 6.83
C SER A 51 -6.35 -3.69 5.34
N TYR A 52 -6.75 -2.74 4.49
CA TYR A 52 -6.81 -2.95 3.04
C TYR A 52 -5.45 -3.32 2.45
N SER A 53 -4.40 -2.58 2.82
CA SER A 53 -3.05 -2.81 2.31
C SER A 53 -2.52 -4.19 2.74
N ILE A 54 -2.73 -4.55 4.00
CA ILE A 54 -2.26 -5.83 4.55
C ILE A 54 -3.01 -7.01 3.92
N ASN A 55 -4.35 -6.93 3.82
CA ASN A 55 -5.14 -7.98 3.20
C ASN A 55 -4.80 -8.16 1.72
N LYS A 56 -4.49 -7.07 1.00
CA LYS A 56 -4.02 -7.16 -0.38
C LYS A 56 -2.74 -8.02 -0.48
N ILE A 57 -1.75 -7.75 0.36
CA ILE A 57 -0.50 -8.55 0.41
C ILE A 57 -0.80 -10.00 0.76
N ARG A 58 -1.63 -10.25 1.79
CA ARG A 58 -2.03 -11.60 2.21
C ARG A 58 -2.66 -12.38 1.05
N HIS A 59 -3.54 -11.74 0.26
CA HIS A 59 -4.13 -12.35 -0.93
C HIS A 59 -3.13 -12.58 -2.07
N GLU A 60 -2.20 -11.65 -2.30
CA GLU A 60 -1.19 -11.78 -3.35
C GLU A 60 -0.19 -12.89 -3.03
N LEU A 61 0.24 -13.01 -1.77
CA LEU A 61 1.08 -14.11 -1.27
C LEU A 61 0.37 -15.45 -1.37
N GLY A 62 -0.88 -15.55 -0.90
CA GLY A 62 -1.67 -16.79 -0.97
C GLY A 62 -1.97 -17.26 -2.40
N ARG A 63 -1.91 -16.36 -3.39
CA ARG A 63 -2.08 -16.68 -4.82
C ARG A 63 -0.77 -16.93 -5.56
N GLY A 64 0.39 -16.85 -4.89
CA GLY A 64 1.70 -16.89 -5.54
C GLY A 64 1.95 -15.74 -6.53
N LYS A 65 1.16 -14.66 -6.43
CA LYS A 65 1.21 -13.49 -7.35
C LYS A 65 2.10 -12.36 -6.83
N TRP A 66 2.73 -12.56 -5.68
CA TRP A 66 3.68 -11.59 -5.14
C TRP A 66 4.96 -11.60 -5.97
N LYS A 67 4.99 -10.77 -7.01
CA LYS A 67 6.21 -10.49 -7.76
C LYS A 67 7.01 -9.45 -6.98
N LYS A 68 8.03 -9.91 -6.26
CA LYS A 68 9.09 -9.04 -5.73
C LYS A 68 9.61 -8.23 -6.93
N GLU A 69 9.70 -6.92 -6.81
CA GLU A 69 10.42 -6.11 -7.80
C GLU A 69 11.88 -6.59 -7.80
N GLU A 70 12.20 -7.59 -8.63
CA GLU A 70 13.55 -7.76 -9.17
C GLU A 70 13.74 -6.57 -10.11
N LYS A 71 14.48 -5.58 -9.65
CA LYS A 71 15.07 -4.61 -10.55
C LYS A 71 16.15 -5.37 -11.32
N ASP A 72 15.90 -5.62 -12.60
CA ASP A 72 16.96 -5.70 -13.62
C ASP A 72 17.78 -4.39 -13.63
#